data_AF-A0A382E7I4-F1
#
_entry.id   AF-A0A382E7I4-F1
#
_cell.length_a   1.000
_cell.length_b   1.000
_cell.length_c   1.000
_cell.angle_alpha   90.00
_cell.angle_beta   90.00
_cell.angle_gamma   90.00
#
_symmetry.space_group_name_H-M   'P 1'
#
loop_
_entity.id
_entity.type
_entity.pdbx_description
1 polymer ?
#
loop_
_entity_poly.entity_id
_entity_poly.type
_entity_poly.pdbx_seq_one_letter_code
_entity_poly.pdbx_strand_id
1 'polypeptide(L)'
;VAFDAEFLLAKTEDTSQEVQQEEDDYVSGLEWGEANGADVVSTSLGYLDWYEYSDLDGNTAVTTNGIDIAVGLGMVCVTAAGNEGNDDWYYIIAPADADSVISVGAVEESGEIASFSSHGPTADGRIKPEVCARGRQTWCISPNTTTNYSQMSGTSLSCPLVGGAAALIRQAKPDWTAMEVREAIIMTASMADSANNTYGYGIMNAAAAVGYETTSAIDQTNFSPDQYNLLNTYPNPFNPSLTIQVSTRPGANLNVDVFSYDGRFIANLYSGKQFTTVQTLNWKPGNIPSGIYFIRSSVNGKDQFRKVTFIK
;
A
#
# COMPACT_ATOMS: atom_id res chain seq x y z
N VAL A 1 0.44 15.24 -12.89
CA VAL A 1 -0.53 14.11 -13.01
C VAL A 1 -1.94 14.64 -12.78
N ALA A 2 -2.30 15.07 -11.58
CA ALA A 2 -3.50 15.89 -11.34
C ALA A 2 -3.19 17.38 -11.59
N PHE A 3 -3.49 17.88 -12.79
CA PHE A 3 -3.06 19.22 -13.22
C PHE A 3 -3.91 20.37 -12.68
N ASP A 4 -5.12 20.07 -12.20
CA ASP A 4 -6.09 21.03 -11.66
C ASP A 4 -6.26 20.89 -10.14
N ALA A 5 -5.30 20.21 -9.48
CA ALA A 5 -5.27 20.09 -8.03
C ALA A 5 -4.82 21.41 -7.38
N GLU A 6 -5.34 21.68 -6.19
CA GLU A 6 -4.84 22.75 -5.33
C GLU A 6 -3.65 22.24 -4.50
N PHE A 7 -2.74 23.15 -4.12
CA PHE A 7 -1.51 22.79 -3.42
C PHE A 7 -1.35 23.59 -2.14
N LEU A 8 -1.13 22.86 -1.04
CA LEU A 8 -0.59 23.37 0.20
C LEU A 8 0.92 23.07 0.21
N LEU A 9 1.75 24.09 0.37
CA LEU A 9 3.20 23.95 0.33
C LEU A 9 3.79 24.19 1.72
N ALA A 10 4.09 23.12 2.44
CA ALA A 10 4.82 23.17 3.69
C ALA A 10 6.33 23.12 3.42
N LYS A 11 7.08 24.08 3.95
CA LYS A 11 8.55 24.03 3.98
C LYS A 11 8.97 23.56 5.36
N THR A 12 9.56 22.37 5.44
CA THR A 12 9.88 21.68 6.70
C THR A 12 11.38 21.48 6.91
N GLU A 13 12.21 21.87 5.93
CA GLU A 13 13.67 21.67 5.97
C GLU A 13 14.42 22.99 5.69
N ASP A 14 15.58 23.13 6.33
CA ASP A 14 16.57 24.16 6.05
C ASP A 14 17.82 23.53 5.45
N THR A 15 17.89 23.50 4.12
CA THR A 15 19.00 22.96 3.32
C THR A 15 20.42 23.46 3.67
N SER A 16 20.57 24.45 4.56
CA SER A 16 21.87 24.89 5.07
C SER A 16 22.40 24.06 6.24
N GLN A 17 21.56 23.19 6.81
CA GLN A 17 21.85 22.34 7.96
C GLN A 17 21.07 21.01 7.83
N GLU A 18 21.46 20.02 8.62
CA GLU A 18 20.73 18.76 8.80
C GLU A 18 20.61 18.57 10.31
N VAL A 19 19.40 18.71 10.85
CA VAL A 19 19.17 18.71 12.30
C VAL A 19 17.91 17.94 12.67
N GLN A 20 17.96 17.22 13.79
CA GLN A 20 16.86 16.33 14.20
C GLN A 20 15.51 17.04 14.38
N GLN A 21 15.52 18.35 14.66
CA GLN A 21 14.30 19.17 14.73
C GLN A 21 13.50 19.19 13.42
N GLU A 22 14.12 18.90 12.26
CA GLU A 22 13.40 18.83 10.99
C GLU A 22 12.36 17.70 10.97
N GLU A 23 12.52 16.66 11.80
CA GLU A 23 11.48 15.65 12.00
C GLU A 23 10.23 16.23 12.70
N ASP A 24 10.42 17.13 13.66
CA ASP A 24 9.31 17.84 14.33
C ASP A 24 8.63 18.83 13.37
N ASP A 25 9.42 19.52 12.54
CA ASP A 25 8.91 20.41 11.49
C ASP A 25 8.12 19.63 10.43
N TYR A 26 8.58 18.42 10.08
CA TYR A 26 7.87 17.50 9.20
C TYR A 26 6.49 17.13 9.76
N VAL A 27 6.44 16.69 11.02
CA VAL A 27 5.16 16.37 11.69
C VAL A 27 4.26 17.61 11.77
N SER A 28 4.81 18.77 12.11
CA SER A 28 4.07 20.04 12.12
C SER A 28 3.50 20.39 10.74
N GLY A 29 4.22 20.07 9.66
CA GLY A 29 3.77 20.21 8.29
C GLY A 29 2.57 19.31 7.95
N LEU A 30 2.57 18.07 8.45
CA LEU A 30 1.43 17.15 8.32
C LEU A 30 0.21 17.66 9.07
N GLU A 31 0.37 18.07 10.33
CA GLU A 31 -0.71 18.64 11.15
C GLU A 31 -1.31 19.90 10.52
N TRP A 32 -0.44 20.78 9.99
CA TRP A 32 -0.89 21.97 9.28
C TRP A 32 -1.64 21.62 7.99
N GLY A 33 -1.18 20.63 7.23
CA GLY A 33 -1.85 20.15 6.03
C GLY A 33 -3.24 19.58 6.33
N GLU A 34 -3.35 18.73 7.35
CA GLU A 34 -4.61 18.16 7.83
C GLU A 34 -5.61 19.26 8.23
N ALA A 35 -5.15 20.21 9.05
CA ALA A 35 -5.99 21.31 9.54
C ALA A 35 -6.52 22.22 8.42
N ASN A 36 -5.85 22.23 7.25
CA ASN A 36 -6.26 22.99 6.07
C ASN A 36 -6.98 22.12 5.01
N GLY A 37 -7.29 20.85 5.33
CA GLY A 37 -8.08 19.97 4.48
C GLY A 37 -7.31 19.27 3.37
N ALA A 38 -6.02 18.96 3.58
CA ALA A 38 -5.24 18.20 2.61
C ALA A 38 -5.80 16.76 2.43
N ASP A 39 -6.19 16.39 1.21
CA ASP A 39 -6.64 15.02 0.90
C ASP A 39 -5.48 14.02 0.68
N VAL A 40 -4.35 14.54 0.20
CA VAL A 40 -3.16 13.78 -0.22
C VAL A 40 -1.91 14.53 0.22
N VAL A 41 -0.95 13.81 0.78
CA VAL A 41 0.41 14.30 1.08
C VAL A 41 1.40 13.60 0.16
N SER A 42 2.31 14.38 -0.41
CA SER A 42 3.47 13.89 -1.15
C SER A 42 4.73 14.40 -0.47
N THR A 43 5.53 13.49 0.08
CA THR A 43 6.78 13.79 0.78
C THR A 43 7.95 13.23 -0.01
N SER A 44 8.80 14.13 -0.52
CA SER A 44 9.97 13.76 -1.33
C SER A 44 11.30 13.95 -0.59
N LEU A 45 11.29 13.65 0.72
CA LEU A 45 12.41 13.74 1.67
C LEU A 45 12.44 12.47 2.55
N GLY A 46 13.48 12.32 3.36
CA GLY A 46 13.54 11.26 4.37
C GLY A 46 14.77 11.41 5.28
N TYR A 47 14.74 10.71 6.41
CA TYR A 47 15.69 10.85 7.51
C TYR A 47 16.37 9.52 7.82
N LEU A 48 17.68 9.57 8.00
CA LEU A 48 18.51 8.40 8.26
C LEU A 48 19.55 8.64 9.36
N ASP A 49 20.03 9.87 9.52
CA ASP A 49 21.20 10.20 10.36
C ASP A 49 21.09 9.80 11.84
N TRP A 50 19.86 9.62 12.34
CA TRP A 50 19.57 9.28 13.74
C TRP A 50 19.04 7.86 13.93
N TYR A 51 19.02 7.04 12.87
CA TYR A 51 18.40 5.73 12.87
C TYR A 51 19.37 4.63 12.45
N GLU A 52 19.28 3.49 13.13
CA GLU A 52 19.88 2.24 12.67
C GLU A 52 18.85 1.44 11.87
N TYR A 53 19.30 0.43 11.11
CA TYR A 53 18.38 -0.38 10.31
C TYR A 53 17.29 -1.04 11.17
N SER A 54 17.60 -1.39 12.43
CA SER A 54 16.63 -1.95 13.37
C SER A 54 15.49 -1.00 13.74
N ASP A 55 15.68 0.31 13.56
CA ASP A 55 14.67 1.33 13.86
C ASP A 55 13.70 1.54 12.69
N LEU A 56 13.98 1.00 11.50
CA LEU A 56 13.07 1.05 10.35
C LEU A 56 12.00 -0.05 10.44
N ASP A 57 11.33 -0.13 11.57
CA ASP A 57 10.31 -1.11 11.92
C ASP A 57 8.87 -0.60 11.73
N GLY A 58 8.72 0.61 11.16
CA GLY A 58 7.43 1.26 10.96
C GLY A 58 6.85 1.90 12.22
N ASN A 59 7.56 1.88 13.35
CA ASN A 59 7.03 2.34 14.63
C ASN A 59 8.02 3.18 15.45
N THR A 60 9.29 3.24 15.06
CA THR A 60 10.33 3.93 15.86
C THR A 60 10.51 5.39 15.48
N ALA A 61 10.70 5.70 14.19
CA ALA A 61 11.04 7.05 13.77
C ALA A 61 9.89 8.05 13.99
N VAL A 62 10.24 9.29 14.34
CA VAL A 62 9.26 10.36 14.64
C VAL A 62 8.39 10.63 13.42
N THR A 63 9.01 10.75 12.24
CA THR A 63 8.32 10.99 10.98
C THR A 63 7.43 9.82 10.56
N THR A 64 7.85 8.59 10.83
CA THR A 64 7.09 7.35 10.60
C THR A 64 5.82 7.31 11.43
N ASN A 65 5.91 7.62 12.72
CA ASN A 65 4.74 7.75 13.58
C ASN A 65 3.81 8.89 13.14
N GLY A 66 4.38 10.04 12.78
CA GLY A 66 3.61 11.20 12.34
C GLY A 66 2.81 10.95 11.05
N ILE A 67 3.42 10.31 10.06
CA ILE A 67 2.75 10.03 8.79
C ILE A 67 1.64 8.97 8.94
N ASP A 68 1.82 7.96 9.81
CA ASP A 68 0.78 6.97 10.07
C ASP A 68 -0.44 7.58 10.78
N ILE A 69 -0.22 8.55 11.68
CA ILE A 69 -1.31 9.35 12.26
C ILE A 69 -2.04 10.14 11.17
N ALA A 70 -1.32 10.80 10.26
CA ALA A 70 -1.94 11.54 9.15
C ALA A 70 -2.79 10.63 8.24
N VAL A 71 -2.34 9.41 7.96
CA VAL A 71 -3.14 8.41 7.24
C VAL A 71 -4.38 8.00 8.05
N GLY A 72 -4.23 7.81 9.37
CA GLY A 72 -5.33 7.52 10.29
C GLY A 72 -6.40 8.63 10.36
N LEU A 73 -6.01 9.88 10.12
CA LEU A 73 -6.93 11.03 10.01
C LEU A 73 -7.60 11.14 8.62
N GLY A 74 -7.24 10.25 7.69
CA GLY A 74 -7.92 10.10 6.41
C GLY A 74 -7.15 10.64 5.22
N MET A 75 -5.93 11.13 5.39
CA MET A 75 -5.08 11.64 4.31
C MET A 75 -4.41 10.49 3.54
N VAL A 76 -4.32 10.56 2.21
CA VAL A 76 -3.47 9.60 1.47
C VAL A 76 -2.03 10.09 1.51
N CYS A 77 -1.17 9.42 2.26
CA CYS A 77 0.23 9.79 2.35
C CYS A 77 1.10 8.98 1.39
N VAL A 78 1.88 9.68 0.57
CA VAL A 78 2.83 9.13 -0.38
C VAL A 78 4.21 9.66 -0.03
N THR A 79 5.21 8.79 0.06
CA THR A 79 6.58 9.19 0.37
C THR A 79 7.61 8.57 -0.58
N ALA A 80 8.70 9.26 -0.81
CA ALA A 80 9.84 8.71 -1.54
C ALA A 80 10.51 7.59 -0.74
N ALA A 81 10.98 6.54 -1.42
CA ALA A 81 11.62 5.41 -0.75
C ALA A 81 13.03 5.73 -0.21
N GLY A 82 13.70 6.76 -0.74
CA GLY A 82 15.12 7.04 -0.54
C GLY A 82 15.97 6.83 -1.81
N ASN A 83 17.22 7.29 -1.80
CA ASN A 83 18.16 7.20 -2.93
C ASN A 83 19.46 6.44 -2.59
N GLU A 84 19.44 5.63 -1.54
CA GLU A 84 20.59 4.96 -0.94
C GLU A 84 20.85 3.58 -1.55
N GLY A 85 20.12 3.17 -2.60
CA GLY A 85 20.17 1.82 -3.17
C GLY A 85 21.53 1.38 -3.74
N ASN A 86 22.45 2.32 -4.00
CA ASN A 86 23.84 2.05 -4.39
C ASN A 86 24.86 2.29 -3.25
N ASP A 87 24.40 2.79 -2.11
CA ASP A 87 25.24 3.12 -0.98
C ASP A 87 25.31 1.93 -0.01
N ASP A 88 26.23 1.99 0.96
CA ASP A 88 26.37 0.94 1.98
C ASP A 88 25.09 0.73 2.80
N TRP A 89 24.26 1.78 2.92
CA TRP A 89 22.96 1.70 3.58
C TRP A 89 21.98 0.81 2.80
N TYR A 90 21.84 1.01 1.49
CA TYR A 90 21.01 0.22 0.57
C TYR A 90 19.48 0.26 0.78
N TYR A 91 19.03 0.40 2.03
CA TYR A 91 17.64 0.26 2.43
C TYR A 91 16.84 1.55 2.26
N ILE A 92 15.50 1.42 2.33
CA ILE A 92 14.60 2.56 2.51
C ILE A 92 14.95 3.40 3.74
N ILE A 93 14.41 4.61 3.84
CA ILE A 93 14.63 5.57 4.94
C ILE A 93 13.31 6.03 5.55
N ALA A 94 13.31 6.56 6.77
CA ALA A 94 12.09 7.08 7.39
C ALA A 94 11.60 8.34 6.64
N PRO A 95 10.29 8.51 6.37
CA PRO A 95 9.15 7.72 6.87
C PRO A 95 8.66 6.63 5.90
N ALA A 96 9.47 6.21 4.92
CA ALA A 96 9.06 5.19 3.94
C ALA A 96 8.80 3.82 4.55
N ASP A 97 9.34 3.57 5.74
CA ASP A 97 9.10 2.37 6.53
C ASP A 97 7.73 2.33 7.23
N ALA A 98 6.95 3.42 7.24
CA ALA A 98 5.63 3.47 7.91
C ALA A 98 4.64 2.45 7.33
N ASP A 99 3.72 1.92 8.15
CA ASP A 99 2.80 0.84 7.74
C ASP A 99 1.77 1.29 6.70
N SER A 100 1.24 2.49 6.89
CA SER A 100 0.05 2.96 6.18
C SER A 100 0.38 3.84 4.98
N VAL A 101 1.64 4.28 4.86
CA VAL A 101 2.11 5.10 3.75
C VAL A 101 2.22 4.30 2.44
N ILE A 102 2.15 5.00 1.32
CA ILE A 102 2.58 4.53 0.01
C ILE A 102 4.00 5.02 -0.23
N SER A 103 4.99 4.19 0.08
CA SER A 103 6.39 4.44 -0.28
C SER A 103 6.64 4.12 -1.75
N VAL A 104 7.45 4.95 -2.41
CA VAL A 104 7.59 4.93 -3.87
C VAL A 104 9.04 4.79 -4.30
N GLY A 105 9.35 3.66 -4.94
CA GLY A 105 10.63 3.42 -5.62
C GLY A 105 10.72 4.08 -6.99
N ALA A 106 11.93 4.12 -7.55
CA ALA A 106 12.23 4.73 -8.83
C ALA A 106 12.56 3.69 -9.90
N VAL A 107 11.85 3.77 -11.02
CA VAL A 107 12.20 3.05 -12.25
C VAL A 107 12.66 4.00 -13.35
N GLU A 108 13.33 3.45 -14.34
CA GLU A 108 13.67 4.08 -15.61
C GLU A 108 12.49 4.06 -16.58
N GLU A 109 12.65 4.71 -17.73
CA GLU A 109 11.65 4.64 -18.81
C GLU A 109 11.41 3.20 -19.31
N SER A 110 12.43 2.34 -19.25
CA SER A 110 12.32 0.91 -19.59
C SER A 110 11.48 0.10 -18.58
N GLY A 111 11.17 0.67 -17.40
CA GLY A 111 10.58 -0.03 -16.28
C GLY A 111 11.59 -0.81 -15.43
N GLU A 112 12.88 -0.77 -15.76
CA GLU A 112 13.95 -1.30 -14.92
C GLU A 112 14.13 -0.44 -13.67
N ILE A 113 14.52 -1.04 -12.54
CA ILE A 113 14.75 -0.30 -11.30
C ILE A 113 15.93 0.65 -11.49
N ALA A 114 15.76 1.91 -11.08
CA ALA A 114 16.86 2.86 -11.07
C ALA A 114 17.83 2.44 -9.97
N SER A 115 19.13 2.38 -10.26
CA SER A 115 20.12 1.80 -9.34
C SER A 115 20.16 2.48 -7.96
N PHE A 116 19.85 3.78 -7.90
CA PHE A 116 19.80 4.52 -6.64
C PHE A 116 18.53 4.26 -5.82
N SER A 117 17.48 3.64 -6.37
CA SER A 117 16.22 3.45 -5.64
C SER A 117 16.48 2.62 -4.39
N SER A 118 16.12 3.13 -3.23
CA SER A 118 16.20 2.35 -2.00
C SER A 118 15.20 1.20 -2.00
N HIS A 119 15.55 0.13 -1.29
CA HIS A 119 14.82 -1.13 -1.29
C HIS A 119 14.47 -1.58 0.13
N GLY A 120 13.42 -2.38 0.27
CA GLY A 120 13.12 -3.05 1.52
C GLY A 120 14.02 -4.28 1.76
N PRO A 121 13.63 -5.17 2.69
CA PRO A 121 12.46 -5.02 3.55
C PRO A 121 12.70 -3.96 4.64
N THR A 122 11.63 -3.56 5.32
CA THR A 122 11.75 -2.92 6.63
C THR A 122 12.42 -3.87 7.63
N ALA A 123 12.87 -3.35 8.76
CA ALA A 123 13.52 -4.13 9.81
C ALA A 123 12.66 -5.30 10.32
N ASP A 124 11.34 -5.09 10.35
CA ASP A 124 10.34 -6.07 10.75
C ASP A 124 9.84 -6.98 9.60
N GLY A 125 10.41 -6.83 8.39
CA GLY A 125 10.23 -7.76 7.28
C GLY A 125 9.08 -7.45 6.32
N ARG A 126 8.48 -6.26 6.39
CA ARG A 126 7.44 -5.83 5.45
C ARG A 126 8.03 -5.51 4.08
N ILE A 127 7.21 -5.69 3.06
CA ILE A 127 7.57 -5.35 1.69
C ILE A 127 7.52 -3.83 1.55
N LYS A 128 8.68 -3.27 1.18
CA LYS A 128 8.86 -1.88 0.77
C LYS A 128 9.80 -1.82 -0.44
N PRO A 129 9.68 -0.82 -1.34
CA PRO A 129 8.59 0.15 -1.37
C PRO A 129 7.23 -0.51 -1.68
N GLU A 130 6.10 0.21 -1.57
CA GLU A 130 4.80 -0.33 -1.99
C GLU A 130 4.72 -0.45 -3.50
N VAL A 131 5.13 0.59 -4.23
CA VAL A 131 5.07 0.64 -5.68
C VAL A 131 6.26 1.41 -6.24
N CYS A 132 6.45 1.34 -7.55
CA CYS A 132 7.39 2.21 -8.25
C CYS A 132 6.69 3.14 -9.24
N ALA A 133 7.35 4.26 -9.54
CA ALA A 133 7.04 5.13 -10.65
C ALA A 133 8.33 5.64 -11.30
N ARG A 134 8.21 6.37 -12.43
CA ARG A 134 9.38 6.86 -13.16
C ARG A 134 10.14 7.90 -12.34
N GLY A 135 11.35 7.55 -11.90
CA GLY A 135 12.21 8.40 -11.09
C GLY A 135 13.53 8.77 -11.76
N ARG A 136 13.96 8.06 -12.81
CA ARG A 136 15.19 8.38 -13.54
C ARG A 136 14.90 9.24 -14.77
N GLN A 137 15.67 10.32 -14.93
CA GLN A 137 15.57 11.27 -16.05
C GLN A 137 14.13 11.78 -16.28
N THR A 138 13.39 11.98 -15.20
CA THR A 138 12.01 12.47 -15.24
C THR A 138 11.99 13.96 -15.52
N TRP A 139 11.20 14.36 -16.51
CA TRP A 139 10.95 15.77 -16.83
C TRP A 139 10.16 16.45 -15.71
N CYS A 140 10.68 17.58 -15.23
CA CYS A 140 10.08 18.42 -14.20
C CYS A 140 10.39 19.90 -14.49
N ILE A 141 9.68 20.80 -13.80
CA ILE A 141 9.94 22.25 -13.88
C ILE A 141 11.33 22.51 -13.31
N SER A 142 12.14 23.29 -14.02
CA SER A 142 13.45 23.72 -13.52
C SER A 142 13.27 24.71 -12.38
N PRO A 143 13.95 24.51 -11.24
CA PRO A 143 13.81 25.40 -10.09
C PRO A 143 14.21 26.83 -10.46
N ASN A 144 13.58 27.81 -9.82
CA ASN A 144 13.81 29.25 -10.04
C ASN A 144 13.47 29.75 -11.45
N THR A 145 12.65 29.00 -12.21
CA THR A 145 12.15 29.43 -13.53
C THR A 145 10.65 29.20 -13.64
N THR A 146 9.98 29.97 -14.50
CA THR A 146 8.54 29.80 -14.77
C THR A 146 8.25 29.15 -16.13
N THR A 147 9.29 28.89 -16.94
CA THR A 147 9.14 28.46 -18.34
C THR A 147 9.96 27.25 -18.71
N ASN A 148 10.97 26.89 -17.92
CA ASN A 148 11.94 25.87 -18.33
C ASN A 148 11.64 24.54 -17.65
N TYR A 149 11.96 23.47 -18.38
CA TYR A 149 11.92 22.10 -17.90
C TYR A 149 13.33 21.52 -17.93
N SER A 150 13.59 20.59 -17.02
CA SER A 150 14.82 19.80 -16.98
C SER A 150 14.48 18.36 -16.63
N GLN A 151 15.43 17.45 -16.89
CA GLN A 151 15.36 16.08 -16.44
C GLN A 151 16.16 15.94 -15.15
N MET A 152 15.53 15.44 -14.10
CA MET A 152 16.16 15.11 -12.83
C MET A 152 15.97 13.63 -12.50
N SER A 153 16.74 13.12 -11.53
CA SER A 153 16.63 11.73 -11.08
C SER A 153 16.52 11.65 -9.56
N GLY A 154 15.69 10.74 -9.07
CA GLY A 154 15.48 10.47 -7.65
C GLY A 154 14.11 9.86 -7.40
N THR A 155 13.95 9.12 -6.31
CA THR A 155 12.62 8.66 -5.84
C THR A 155 11.72 9.84 -5.49
N SER A 156 12.30 10.99 -5.16
CA SER A 156 11.65 12.30 -5.05
C SER A 156 10.86 12.72 -6.30
N LEU A 157 11.20 12.21 -7.49
CA LEU A 157 10.46 12.46 -8.73
C LEU A 157 9.35 11.43 -8.96
N SER A 158 9.52 10.22 -8.44
CA SER A 158 8.49 9.16 -8.47
C SER A 158 7.35 9.46 -7.51
N CYS A 159 7.66 9.91 -6.30
CA CYS A 159 6.68 10.23 -5.25
C CYS A 159 5.54 11.14 -5.73
N PRO A 160 5.78 12.33 -6.33
CA PRO A 160 4.70 13.21 -6.77
C PRO A 160 3.92 12.68 -7.99
N LEU A 161 4.49 11.74 -8.77
CA LEU A 161 3.72 11.06 -9.81
C LEU A 161 2.63 10.17 -9.19
N VAL A 162 2.99 9.43 -8.14
CA VAL A 162 2.05 8.59 -7.37
C VAL A 162 1.10 9.45 -6.53
N GLY A 163 1.58 10.51 -5.87
CA GLY A 163 0.73 11.46 -5.15
C GLY A 163 -0.31 12.12 -6.04
N GLY A 164 0.08 12.54 -7.25
CA GLY A 164 -0.87 13.07 -8.23
C GLY A 164 -1.85 12.00 -8.74
N ALA A 165 -1.47 10.74 -8.81
CA ALA A 165 -2.40 9.65 -9.13
C ALA A 165 -3.35 9.35 -7.96
N ALA A 166 -2.88 9.41 -6.71
CA ALA A 166 -3.74 9.31 -5.53
C ALA A 166 -4.81 10.41 -5.51
N ALA A 167 -4.46 11.63 -5.91
CA ALA A 167 -5.42 12.73 -6.06
C ALA A 167 -6.49 12.43 -7.14
N LEU A 168 -6.10 11.84 -8.28
CA LEU A 168 -7.06 11.40 -9.30
C LEU A 168 -7.99 10.29 -8.79
N ILE A 169 -7.47 9.34 -8.02
CA ILE A 169 -8.27 8.28 -7.42
C ILE A 169 -9.25 8.86 -6.41
N ARG A 170 -8.81 9.78 -5.54
CA ARG A 170 -9.68 10.46 -4.57
C ARG A 170 -10.78 11.26 -5.27
N GLN A 171 -10.45 11.97 -6.35
CA GLN A 171 -11.44 12.67 -7.16
C GLN A 171 -12.50 11.72 -7.74
N ALA A 172 -12.09 10.55 -8.23
CA ALA A 172 -12.99 9.56 -8.80
C ALA A 172 -13.79 8.79 -7.73
N LYS A 173 -13.25 8.68 -6.51
CA LYS A 173 -13.76 7.86 -5.41
C LYS A 173 -13.73 8.67 -4.09
N PRO A 174 -14.53 9.74 -3.96
CA PRO A 174 -14.45 10.66 -2.82
C PRO A 174 -14.77 10.01 -1.47
N ASP A 175 -15.58 8.94 -1.48
CA ASP A 175 -15.98 8.22 -0.26
C ASP A 175 -14.94 7.18 0.21
N TRP A 176 -13.88 6.95 -0.57
CA TRP A 176 -12.85 6.00 -0.18
C TRP A 176 -11.98 6.52 0.94
N THR A 177 -11.66 5.64 1.87
CA THR A 177 -10.62 5.84 2.88
C THR A 177 -9.23 5.90 2.24
N ALA A 178 -8.26 6.45 2.96
CA ALA A 178 -6.87 6.45 2.51
C ALA A 178 -6.34 5.02 2.25
N MET A 179 -6.75 4.05 3.07
CA MET A 179 -6.36 2.65 2.92
C MET A 179 -6.98 1.98 1.70
N GLU A 180 -8.19 2.36 1.30
CA GLU A 180 -8.81 1.89 0.05
C GLU A 180 -8.11 2.46 -1.19
N VAL A 181 -7.69 3.73 -1.14
CA VAL A 181 -6.84 4.32 -2.21
C VAL A 181 -5.51 3.59 -2.29
N ARG A 182 -4.86 3.33 -1.14
CA ARG A 182 -3.62 2.54 -1.07
C ARG A 182 -3.81 1.12 -1.61
N GLU A 183 -4.89 0.44 -1.24
CA GLU A 183 -5.23 -0.89 -1.76
C GLU A 183 -5.37 -0.86 -3.27
N ALA A 184 -6.13 0.08 -3.83
CA ALA A 184 -6.32 0.19 -5.27
C ALA A 184 -5.00 0.37 -6.02
N ILE A 185 -4.09 1.19 -5.47
CA ILE A 185 -2.76 1.43 -6.03
C ILE A 185 -1.92 0.14 -6.03
N ILE A 186 -1.89 -0.57 -4.91
CA ILE A 186 -1.12 -1.80 -4.72
C ILE A 186 -1.67 -2.93 -5.60
N MET A 187 -2.99 -3.16 -5.56
CA MET A 187 -3.65 -4.30 -6.20
C MET A 187 -3.73 -4.18 -7.72
N THR A 188 -3.49 -3.00 -8.27
CA THR A 188 -3.48 -2.75 -9.73
C THR A 188 -2.09 -2.48 -10.29
N ALA A 189 -1.05 -2.51 -9.44
CA ALA A 189 0.33 -2.39 -9.86
C ALA A 189 0.80 -3.62 -10.65
N SER A 190 1.86 -3.45 -11.46
CA SER A 190 2.28 -4.44 -12.47
C SER A 190 2.74 -5.80 -11.92
N MET A 191 3.02 -5.89 -10.62
CA MET A 191 3.50 -7.10 -9.93
C MET A 191 2.65 -7.43 -8.70
N ALA A 192 1.37 -7.06 -8.67
CA ALA A 192 0.48 -7.24 -7.52
C ALA A 192 0.48 -8.67 -6.93
N ASP A 193 0.57 -9.70 -7.79
CA ASP A 193 0.60 -11.12 -7.38
C ASP A 193 2.03 -11.68 -7.16
N SER A 194 3.07 -10.85 -7.30
CA SER A 194 4.48 -11.27 -7.30
C SER A 194 5.42 -10.24 -6.66
N ALA A 195 4.93 -9.60 -5.59
CA ALA A 195 5.64 -8.52 -4.93
C ALA A 195 7.02 -8.92 -4.37
N ASN A 196 7.94 -7.97 -4.31
CA ASN A 196 9.29 -8.13 -3.76
C ASN A 196 9.80 -6.82 -3.16
N ASN A 197 10.97 -6.86 -2.52
CA ASN A 197 11.55 -5.69 -1.82
C ASN A 197 12.24 -4.67 -2.73
N THR A 198 12.30 -4.90 -4.03
CA THR A 198 12.94 -3.99 -5.00
C THR A 198 11.89 -3.14 -5.71
N TYR A 199 10.84 -3.78 -6.21
CA TYR A 199 9.76 -3.15 -6.98
C TYR A 199 8.48 -2.95 -6.16
N GLY A 200 8.42 -3.48 -4.93
CA GLY A 200 7.17 -3.61 -4.21
C GLY A 200 6.19 -4.49 -4.97
N TYR A 201 4.98 -3.98 -5.15
CA TYR A 201 3.93 -4.56 -5.99
C TYR A 201 4.04 -4.13 -7.45
N GLY A 202 5.13 -3.46 -7.86
CA GLY A 202 5.44 -3.12 -9.24
C GLY A 202 5.17 -1.66 -9.58
N ILE A 203 5.14 -1.37 -10.88
CA ILE A 203 4.89 -0.02 -11.38
C ILE A 203 3.39 0.29 -11.25
N MET A 204 3.08 1.42 -10.63
CA MET A 204 1.69 1.88 -10.45
C MET A 204 0.98 2.03 -11.80
N ASN A 205 -0.32 1.68 -11.83
CA ASN A 205 -1.20 1.98 -12.95
C ASN A 205 -2.40 2.84 -12.49
N ALA A 206 -2.30 4.17 -12.67
CA ALA A 206 -3.32 5.11 -12.23
C ALA A 206 -4.71 4.85 -12.86
N ALA A 207 -4.76 4.49 -14.14
CA ALA A 207 -6.03 4.23 -14.83
C ALA A 207 -6.72 2.97 -14.27
N ALA A 208 -5.96 1.91 -14.02
CA ALA A 208 -6.49 0.70 -13.39
C ALA A 208 -6.93 0.97 -11.94
N ALA A 209 -6.17 1.74 -11.17
CA ALA A 209 -6.53 2.10 -9.80
C ALA A 209 -7.81 2.95 -9.71
N VAL A 210 -8.02 3.88 -10.63
CA VAL A 210 -9.28 4.65 -10.73
C VAL A 210 -10.47 3.75 -11.06
N GLY A 211 -10.26 2.77 -11.94
CA GLY A 211 -11.25 1.76 -12.31
C GLY A 211 -11.41 0.62 -11.29
N TYR A 212 -10.64 0.64 -10.20
CA TYR A 212 -10.71 -0.38 -9.17
C TYR A 212 -12.04 -0.27 -8.41
N GLU A 213 -12.57 -1.42 -8.03
CA GLU A 213 -13.68 -1.54 -7.10
C GLU A 213 -13.10 -2.17 -5.84
N THR A 214 -13.13 -1.43 -4.72
CA THR A 214 -12.52 -1.89 -3.47
C THR A 214 -13.15 -3.20 -3.05
N THR A 215 -12.36 -4.02 -2.38
CA THR A 215 -12.88 -5.26 -1.77
C THR A 215 -13.80 -4.98 -0.57
N SER A 216 -13.83 -3.72 -0.10
CA SER A 216 -14.74 -3.16 0.91
C SER A 216 -16.06 -2.65 0.33
N ALA A 217 -16.12 -2.36 -0.98
CA ALA A 217 -17.32 -1.92 -1.68
C ALA A 217 -18.16 -3.13 -2.14
N ILE A 218 -18.69 -3.90 -1.19
CA ILE A 218 -19.94 -4.63 -1.43
C ILE A 218 -20.98 -4.13 -0.43
N ASP A 219 -21.34 -2.86 -0.59
CA ASP A 219 -22.70 -2.39 -0.28
C ASP A 219 -23.58 -2.48 -1.54
N GLN A 220 -23.36 -3.51 -2.36
CA GLN A 220 -24.29 -3.86 -3.43
C GLN A 220 -25.24 -4.92 -2.92
N THR A 221 -26.35 -4.46 -2.34
CA THR A 221 -27.51 -5.29 -1.94
C THR A 221 -28.20 -6.01 -3.10
N ASN A 222 -27.72 -5.87 -4.35
CA ASN A 222 -28.36 -6.45 -5.54
C ASN A 222 -27.43 -7.22 -6.50
N PHE A 223 -26.19 -7.57 -6.10
CA PHE A 223 -25.47 -8.56 -6.90
C PHE A 223 -26.15 -9.92 -6.69
N SER A 224 -26.46 -10.65 -7.76
CA SER A 224 -26.81 -12.08 -7.67
C SER A 224 -25.80 -12.81 -8.56
N PRO A 225 -24.90 -13.63 -8.01
CA PRO A 225 -23.78 -14.14 -8.78
C PRO A 225 -24.28 -15.14 -9.81
N ASP A 226 -23.89 -14.99 -11.07
CA ASP A 226 -24.14 -16.03 -12.06
C ASP A 226 -23.29 -17.29 -11.83
N GLN A 227 -22.21 -17.17 -11.05
CA GLN A 227 -21.33 -18.26 -10.62
C GLN A 227 -20.83 -18.03 -9.19
N TYR A 228 -20.32 -19.06 -8.52
CA TYR A 228 -19.72 -18.92 -7.19
C TYR A 228 -18.22 -18.68 -7.31
N ASN A 229 -17.67 -17.76 -6.51
CA ASN A 229 -16.24 -17.46 -6.49
C ASN A 229 -15.76 -17.24 -5.05
N LEU A 230 -14.52 -17.64 -4.78
CA LEU A 230 -13.79 -17.16 -3.60
C LEU A 230 -13.22 -15.79 -3.97
N LEU A 231 -13.83 -14.72 -3.45
CA LEU A 231 -13.55 -13.35 -3.88
C LEU A 231 -12.20 -12.89 -3.37
N ASN A 232 -12.05 -12.78 -2.05
CA ASN A 232 -10.89 -12.13 -1.43
C ASN A 232 -10.49 -12.76 -0.10
N THR A 233 -9.21 -12.64 0.23
CA THR A 233 -8.59 -12.98 1.51
C THR A 233 -7.66 -11.85 1.92
N TYR A 234 -8.07 -11.02 2.89
CA TYR A 234 -7.30 -9.83 3.32
C TYR A 234 -7.33 -9.67 4.85
N PRO A 235 -6.25 -9.17 5.48
CA PRO A 235 -4.91 -8.97 4.91
C PRO A 235 -4.26 -10.30 4.51
N ASN A 236 -3.23 -10.30 3.65
CA ASN A 236 -2.46 -11.50 3.33
C ASN A 236 -1.03 -11.10 2.89
N PRO A 237 0.02 -11.32 3.71
CA PRO A 237 0.03 -12.05 4.98
C PRO A 237 -0.82 -11.41 6.09
N PHE A 238 -1.22 -12.18 7.11
CA PHE A 238 -2.09 -11.67 8.18
C PHE A 238 -1.64 -12.05 9.59
N ASN A 239 -1.92 -11.14 10.52
CA ASN A 239 -1.83 -11.28 11.98
C ASN A 239 -2.76 -10.21 12.61
N PRO A 240 -3.69 -10.52 13.55
CA PRO A 240 -4.07 -11.84 14.04
C PRO A 240 -5.25 -12.46 13.28
N SER A 241 -5.84 -11.78 12.29
CA SER A 241 -7.08 -12.23 11.65
C SER A 241 -7.09 -12.04 10.15
N LEU A 242 -7.74 -12.97 9.46
CA LEU A 242 -7.99 -12.96 8.04
C LEU A 242 -9.49 -12.77 7.78
N THR A 243 -9.85 -11.85 6.91
CA THR A 243 -11.20 -11.74 6.34
C THR A 243 -11.27 -12.51 5.04
N ILE A 244 -12.27 -13.37 4.91
CA ILE A 244 -12.53 -14.23 3.75
C ILE A 244 -13.91 -13.89 3.21
N GLN A 245 -13.99 -13.58 1.93
CA GLN A 245 -15.26 -13.32 1.26
C GLN A 245 -15.54 -14.37 0.19
N VAL A 246 -16.72 -14.97 0.24
CA VAL A 246 -17.19 -15.94 -0.76
C VAL A 246 -18.47 -15.44 -1.40
N SER A 247 -18.51 -15.34 -2.72
CA SER A 247 -19.74 -15.09 -3.47
C SER A 247 -20.40 -16.40 -3.88
N THR A 248 -21.71 -16.52 -3.61
CA THR A 248 -22.51 -17.68 -3.98
C THR A 248 -23.92 -17.25 -4.36
N ARG A 249 -24.65 -18.09 -5.09
CA ARG A 249 -26.08 -17.85 -5.33
C ARG A 249 -26.88 -18.05 -4.03
N PRO A 250 -27.83 -17.16 -3.70
CA PRO A 250 -28.77 -17.40 -2.61
C PRO A 250 -29.45 -18.78 -2.77
N GLY A 251 -29.48 -19.55 -1.69
CA GLY A 251 -29.98 -20.92 -1.62
C GLY A 251 -28.92 -22.02 -1.83
N ALA A 252 -27.68 -21.68 -2.20
CA ALA A 252 -26.61 -22.66 -2.37
C ALA A 252 -26.06 -23.16 -1.02
N ASN A 253 -25.62 -24.42 -0.98
CA ASN A 253 -24.90 -24.96 0.18
C ASN A 253 -23.42 -24.59 0.06
N LEU A 254 -22.93 -23.77 1.00
CA LEU A 254 -21.55 -23.33 1.09
C LEU A 254 -20.85 -24.05 2.24
N ASN A 255 -19.64 -24.53 1.98
CA ASN A 255 -18.70 -24.98 3.00
C ASN A 255 -17.38 -24.23 2.84
N VAL A 256 -16.82 -23.68 3.91
CA VAL A 256 -15.52 -23.00 3.91
C VAL A 256 -14.60 -23.63 4.94
N ASP A 257 -13.49 -24.19 4.46
CA ASP A 257 -12.51 -24.90 5.28
C ASP A 257 -11.12 -24.29 5.15
N VAL A 258 -10.28 -24.55 6.15
CA VAL A 258 -8.87 -24.19 6.17
C VAL A 258 -8.03 -25.44 6.23
N PHE A 259 -6.99 -25.50 5.41
CA PHE A 259 -6.00 -26.57 5.38
C PHE A 259 -4.59 -26.01 5.56
N SER A 260 -3.67 -26.77 6.16
CA SER A 260 -2.24 -26.48 6.08
C SER A 260 -1.66 -26.88 4.73
N TYR A 261 -0.42 -26.48 4.46
CA TYR A 261 0.26 -26.74 3.19
C TYR A 261 0.43 -28.24 2.83
N ASP A 262 0.42 -29.12 3.82
CA ASP A 262 0.46 -30.58 3.68
C ASP A 262 -0.94 -31.22 3.50
N GLY A 263 -1.99 -30.40 3.43
CA GLY A 263 -3.37 -30.84 3.23
C GLY A 263 -4.10 -31.26 4.51
N ARG A 264 -3.51 -31.09 5.70
CA ARG A 264 -4.19 -31.38 6.96
C ARG A 264 -5.28 -30.34 7.23
N PHE A 265 -6.48 -30.81 7.59
CA PHE A 265 -7.60 -29.96 7.98
C PHE A 265 -7.28 -29.18 9.28
N ILE A 266 -7.56 -27.88 9.27
CA ILE A 266 -7.30 -26.96 10.39
C ILE A 266 -8.61 -26.51 11.04
N ALA A 267 -9.55 -26.01 10.24
CA ALA A 267 -10.81 -25.48 10.75
C ALA A 267 -11.90 -25.46 9.68
N ASN A 268 -13.16 -25.58 10.10
CA ASN A 268 -14.32 -25.22 9.30
C ASN A 268 -14.80 -23.84 9.75
N LEU A 269 -14.83 -22.89 8.84
CA LEU A 269 -15.24 -21.51 9.11
C LEU A 269 -16.73 -21.30 8.87
N TYR A 270 -17.32 -22.12 7.99
CA TYR A 270 -18.73 -22.06 7.68
C TYR A 270 -19.21 -23.37 7.05
N SER A 271 -20.43 -23.79 7.40
CA SER A 271 -21.14 -24.87 6.72
C SER A 271 -22.65 -24.60 6.80
N GLY A 272 -23.30 -24.39 5.65
CA GLY A 272 -24.74 -24.11 5.64
C GLY A 272 -25.30 -23.60 4.31
N LYS A 273 -26.61 -23.37 4.31
CA LYS A 273 -27.29 -22.68 3.21
C LYS A 273 -27.02 -21.19 3.31
N GLN A 274 -26.56 -20.62 2.21
CA GLN A 274 -26.40 -19.19 2.06
C GLN A 274 -27.70 -18.53 1.64
N PHE A 275 -28.06 -17.43 2.28
CA PHE A 275 -29.24 -16.63 1.91
C PHE A 275 -28.85 -15.27 1.34
N THR A 276 -27.58 -14.90 1.44
CA THR A 276 -27.00 -13.70 0.83
C THR A 276 -26.12 -14.09 -0.35
N THR A 277 -25.86 -13.12 -1.21
CA THR A 277 -24.95 -13.27 -2.35
C THR A 277 -23.50 -13.38 -1.92
N VAL A 278 -23.10 -12.64 -0.89
CA VAL A 278 -21.74 -12.65 -0.36
C VAL A 278 -21.79 -13.04 1.11
N GLN A 279 -20.91 -13.98 1.48
CA GLN A 279 -20.63 -14.35 2.86
C GLN A 279 -19.24 -13.86 3.24
N THR A 280 -19.19 -12.98 4.24
CA THR A 280 -17.94 -12.55 4.89
C THR A 280 -17.70 -13.43 6.11
N LEU A 281 -16.50 -14.00 6.22
CA LEU A 281 -16.05 -14.82 7.33
C LEU A 281 -14.77 -14.21 7.88
N ASN A 282 -14.63 -14.20 9.21
CA ASN A 282 -13.38 -13.80 9.85
C ASN A 282 -12.73 -15.04 10.46
N TRP A 283 -11.49 -15.31 10.09
CA TRP A 283 -10.69 -16.36 10.67
C TRP A 283 -9.60 -15.77 11.54
N LYS A 284 -9.67 -16.06 12.85
CA LYS A 284 -8.60 -15.82 13.82
C LYS A 284 -7.95 -17.15 14.14
N PRO A 285 -6.74 -17.44 13.64
CA PRO A 285 -6.03 -18.66 13.95
C PRO A 285 -5.81 -18.79 15.45
N GLY A 286 -6.05 -19.98 15.99
CA GLY A 286 -5.66 -20.30 17.36
C GLY A 286 -4.14 -20.54 17.45
N ASN A 287 -3.74 -21.51 18.27
CA ASN A 287 -2.32 -21.86 18.41
C ASN A 287 -1.81 -22.75 17.26
N ILE A 288 -1.74 -22.20 16.05
CA ILE A 288 -1.14 -22.86 14.88
C ILE A 288 0.20 -22.21 14.50
N PRO A 289 1.14 -22.90 13.83
CA PRO A 289 2.41 -22.30 13.41
C PRO A 289 2.22 -21.19 12.37
N SER A 290 3.13 -20.22 12.32
CA SER A 290 3.26 -19.32 11.17
C SER A 290 3.56 -20.15 9.92
N GLY A 291 3.01 -19.74 8.77
CA GLY A 291 3.21 -20.47 7.52
C GLY A 291 2.06 -20.34 6.54
N ILE A 292 2.10 -21.20 5.51
CA ILE A 292 1.14 -21.20 4.42
C ILE A 292 -0.08 -22.09 4.76
N TYR A 293 -1.26 -21.53 4.53
CA TYR A 293 -2.54 -22.20 4.65
C TYR A 293 -3.35 -22.03 3.36
N PHE A 294 -4.32 -22.92 3.15
CA PHE A 294 -5.22 -22.89 2.02
C PHE A 294 -6.65 -22.80 2.49
N ILE A 295 -7.35 -21.76 2.04
CA ILE A 295 -8.79 -21.62 2.22
C ILE A 295 -9.48 -22.34 1.07
N ARG A 296 -10.35 -23.28 1.39
CA ARG A 296 -11.19 -23.97 0.42
C ARG A 296 -12.62 -23.48 0.57
N SER A 297 -13.22 -22.97 -0.50
CA SER A 297 -14.68 -22.82 -0.59
C SER A 297 -15.27 -23.91 -1.48
N SER A 298 -16.28 -24.60 -0.97
CA SER A 298 -17.02 -25.66 -1.66
C SER A 298 -18.47 -25.23 -1.80
N VAL A 299 -18.96 -25.14 -3.03
CA VAL A 299 -20.36 -24.83 -3.32
C VAL A 299 -20.95 -25.95 -4.17
N ASN A 300 -21.98 -26.62 -3.63
CA ASN A 300 -22.63 -27.77 -4.28
C ASN A 300 -21.64 -28.83 -4.81
N GLY A 301 -20.55 -29.09 -4.06
CA GLY A 301 -19.55 -30.13 -4.36
C GLY A 301 -18.46 -29.72 -5.35
N LYS A 302 -18.35 -28.43 -5.70
CA LYS A 302 -17.22 -27.92 -6.47
C LYS A 302 -16.36 -26.99 -5.63
N ASP A 303 -15.05 -27.20 -5.71
CA ASP A 303 -14.06 -26.56 -4.84
C ASP A 303 -13.29 -25.42 -5.53
N GLN A 304 -12.97 -24.39 -4.77
CA GLN A 304 -12.05 -23.30 -5.10
C GLN A 304 -11.07 -23.12 -3.94
N PHE A 305 -9.82 -22.74 -4.25
CA PHE A 305 -8.75 -22.62 -3.26
C PHE A 305 -8.07 -21.24 -3.34
N ARG A 306 -7.71 -20.69 -2.17
CA ARG A 306 -6.86 -19.50 -2.05
C ARG A 306 -5.74 -19.76 -1.06
N LYS A 307 -4.50 -19.43 -1.47
CA LYS A 307 -3.32 -19.48 -0.60
C LYS A 307 -3.30 -18.25 0.31
N VAL A 308 -3.06 -18.45 1.60
CA VAL A 308 -2.91 -17.39 2.60
C VAL A 308 -1.69 -17.64 3.49
N THR A 309 -1.08 -16.59 3.99
CA THR A 309 0.14 -16.63 4.80
C THR A 309 -0.17 -16.08 6.19
N PHE A 310 -0.05 -16.90 7.22
CA PHE A 310 -0.18 -16.47 8.62
C PHE A 310 1.20 -16.20 9.21
N ILE A 311 1.37 -15.05 9.85
CA ILE A 311 2.61 -14.64 10.52
C ILE A 311 2.25 -14.35 11.99
N LYS A 312 3.08 -14.83 12.93
CA LYS A 312 2.92 -14.56 14.37
C LYS A 312 3.85 -13.44 14.78
#